data_AF-D3D9P2-F1
#
_entry.id   AF-D3D9P2-F1
#
_cell.length_a   1.000
_cell.length_b   1.000
_cell.length_c   1.000
_cell.angle_alpha   90.00
_cell.angle_beta   90.00
_cell.angle_gamma   90.00
#
_symmetry.space_group_name_H-M   'P 1'
#
loop_
_entity.id
_entity.type
_entity.pdbx_description
1 polymer ?
#
loop_
_entity_poly.entity_id
_entity_poly.type
_entity_poly.pdbx_seq_one_letter_code
_entity_poly.pdbx_strand_id
1 'polypeptide(L)' 'MNGDREVLVAERPRGVFSRQLILGDNLDTEKITASYHAGVLTLRIPVAEKAKPRKIAIDLSSDDRRAIHA' A
#
# COMPACT_ATOMS: atom_id res chain seq x y z
N MET A 1 25.87 38.07 -18.02
CA MET A 1 25.97 37.09 -19.11
C MET A 1 24.72 36.22 -19.13
N ASN A 2 23.59 36.76 -19.59
CA ASN A 2 22.40 35.94 -19.87
C ASN A 2 22.34 35.81 -21.38
N GLY A 3 22.93 34.73 -21.91
CA GLY A 3 22.69 34.33 -23.28
C GLY A 3 21.27 33.80 -23.36
N ASP A 4 20.40 34.52 -24.06
CA ASP A 4 19.03 34.10 -24.33
C ASP A 4 19.03 32.70 -24.94
N ARG A 5 18.55 31.72 -24.16
CA ARG A 5 18.34 30.36 -24.65
C ARG A 5 16.91 30.29 -25.18
N GLU A 6 16.78 30.29 -26.49
CA GLU A 6 15.51 30.04 -27.18
C GLU A 6 15.18 28.54 -27.08
N VAL A 7 14.03 28.23 -26.48
CA VAL A 7 13.54 26.85 -26.36
C VAL A 7 12.81 26.49 -27.64
N LEU A 8 13.41 25.64 -28.47
CA LEU A 8 12.79 25.17 -29.71
C LEU A 8 11.67 24.14 -29.45
N VAL A 9 11.87 23.23 -28.49
CA VAL A 9 10.89 22.19 -28.10
C VAL A 9 11.00 21.88 -26.60
N ALA A 10 9.87 21.66 -25.93
CA ALA A 10 9.80 21.35 -24.50
C ALA A 10 8.89 20.14 -24.20
N GLU A 11 9.39 18.93 -24.45
CA GLU A 11 8.62 17.69 -24.27
C GLU A 11 8.47 17.27 -22.80
N ARG A 12 9.46 17.59 -21.98
CA ARG A 12 9.43 17.22 -20.55
C ARG A 12 8.41 18.09 -19.81
N PRO A 13 7.45 17.49 -19.09
CA PRO A 13 6.51 18.26 -18.29
C PRO A 13 7.28 19.01 -17.19
N ARG A 14 6.83 20.23 -16.90
CA ARG A 14 7.39 21.10 -15.87
C ARG A 14 6.25 21.72 -15.07
N GLY A 15 6.54 22.14 -13.85
CA GLY A 15 5.57 22.72 -12.93
C GLY A 15 5.39 21.86 -11.69
N VAL A 16 4.26 22.02 -11.02
CA VAL A 16 3.91 21.29 -9.80
C VAL A 16 3.26 19.96 -10.17
N PHE A 17 3.73 18.88 -9.56
CA PHE A 17 3.14 17.54 -9.70
C PHE A 17 2.54 17.13 -8.37
N SER A 18 1.31 16.63 -8.39
CA SER A 18 0.63 16.07 -7.22
C SER A 18 -0.01 14.73 -7.57
N ARG A 19 0.01 13.80 -6.62
CA ARG A 19 -0.71 12.53 -6.73
C ARG A 19 -1.18 12.11 -5.34
N GLN A 20 -2.45 11.74 -5.25
CA GLN A 20 -3.06 11.21 -4.04
C GLN A 20 -3.32 9.72 -4.23
N LEU A 21 -3.04 8.93 -3.20
CA LEU A 21 -3.29 7.50 -3.16
C LEU A 21 -4.24 7.22 -2.00
N ILE A 22 -5.27 6.42 -2.24
CA ILE A 22 -6.16 5.92 -1.19
C ILE A 22 -5.57 4.58 -0.74
N LEU A 23 -5.28 4.48 0.55
CA LEU A 23 -4.67 3.31 1.17
C LEU A 23 -5.75 2.53 1.92
N GLY A 24 -5.64 1.20 1.93
CA GLY A 24 -6.53 0.37 2.74
C GLY A 24 -6.17 0.43 4.23
N ASP A 25 -7.14 0.09 5.08
CA ASP A 25 -7.04 0.17 6.56
C ASP A 25 -5.95 -0.73 7.16
N ASN A 26 -5.42 -1.65 6.36
CA ASN A 26 -4.40 -2.61 6.74
C ASN A 26 -2.97 -2.07 6.66
N LEU A 27 -2.77 -0.78 6.34
CA LEU A 27 -1.45 -0.17 6.26
C LEU A 27 -1.19 0.76 7.46
N ASP A 28 0.02 0.70 8.01
CA ASP A 28 0.47 1.55 9.10
C ASP A 28 1.08 2.85 8.52
N THR A 29 0.22 3.86 8.32
CA THR A 29 0.62 5.14 7.72
C THR A 29 1.47 5.99 8.65
N GLU A 30 1.47 5.74 9.97
CA GLU A 30 2.32 6.44 10.93
C GLU A 30 3.80 6.07 10.74
N LYS A 31 4.07 4.89 10.18
CA LYS A 31 5.43 4.37 9.94
C LYS A 31 5.84 4.41 8.46
N ILE A 32 5.26 5.32 7.68
CA ILE A 32 5.69 5.54 6.29
C ILE A 32 7.16 5.98 6.24
N THR A 33 7.92 5.43 5.29
CA THR A 33 9.28 5.87 4.98
C THR A 33 9.39 6.21 3.49
N ALA A 34 10.28 7.13 3.15
CA ALA A 34 10.48 7.60 1.79
C ALA A 34 11.98 7.59 1.42
N SER A 35 12.27 7.27 0.17
CA SER A 35 13.60 7.40 -0.41
C SER A 35 13.51 7.93 -1.84
N TYR A 36 14.45 8.79 -2.23
CA TYR A 36 14.53 9.32 -3.57
C TYR A 36 15.90 9.01 -4.17
N HIS A 37 15.91 8.23 -5.24
CA HIS A 37 17.14 7.79 -5.88
C HIS A 37 16.93 7.70 -7.40
N ALA A 38 17.90 8.20 -8.17
CA ALA A 38 17.90 8.15 -9.64
C ALA A 38 16.57 8.62 -10.30
N GLY A 39 15.95 9.67 -9.75
CA GLY A 39 14.70 10.22 -10.31
C GLY A 39 13.41 9.56 -9.82
N VAL A 40 13.48 8.58 -8.91
CA VAL A 40 12.32 7.82 -8.45
C VAL A 40 12.08 8.05 -6.96
N LEU A 41 10.89 8.54 -6.61
CA LEU A 41 10.39 8.59 -5.24
C LEU A 41 9.76 7.23 -4.88
N THR A 42 10.39 6.52 -3.96
CA THR A 42 9.90 5.24 -3.42
C THR A 42 9.35 5.45 -2.03
N LEU A 43 8.06 5.14 -1.84
CA LEU A 43 7.39 5.14 -0.53
C LEU A 43 7.25 3.70 -0.03
N ARG A 44 7.62 3.44 1.22
CA ARG A 44 7.44 2.15 1.91
C ARG A 44 6.47 2.35 3.07
N ILE A 45 5.38 1.61 3.05
CA ILE A 45 4.32 1.66 4.07
C ILE A 45 4.17 0.25 4.64
N PRO A 46 4.48 0.04 5.93
CA PRO A 46 4.31 -1.26 6.56
C PRO A 46 2.84 -1.69 6.58
N VAL A 47 2.61 -3.01 6.58
CA VAL A 47 1.30 -3.57 6.87
C VAL A 47 1.07 -3.49 8.38
N ALA A 48 -0.09 -3.02 8.79
CA ALA A 48 -0.49 -2.91 10.19
C ALA A 48 -0.52 -4.31 10.85
N GLU A 49 -0.07 -4.40 12.11
CA GLU A 49 -0.01 -5.67 12.84
C GLU A 49 -1.37 -6.38 12.96
N LYS A 50 -2.47 -5.63 13.02
CA LYS A 50 -3.85 -6.17 13.02
C LYS A 50 -4.26 -6.82 11.68
N ALA A 51 -3.57 -6.49 10.60
CA ALA A 51 -3.84 -7.01 9.27
C ALA A 51 -3.15 -8.35 8.99
N LYS A 52 -2.33 -8.87 9.92
CA LYS A 52 -1.85 -10.26 9.83
C LYS A 52 -3.07 -11.20 9.89
N PRO A 53 -3.22 -12.14 8.93
CA PRO A 53 -4.37 -13.03 8.90
C PRO A 53 -4.45 -13.83 10.19
N ARG A 54 -5.60 -13.76 10.88
CA ARG A 54 -5.83 -14.49 12.13
C ARG A 54 -6.14 -15.95 11.80
N LYS A 55 -5.43 -16.89 12.42
CA LYS A 55 -5.80 -18.31 12.39
C LYS A 55 -7.03 -18.50 13.28
N ILE A 56 -8.16 -18.87 12.69
CA ILE A 56 -9.38 -19.23 13.43
C ILE A 56 -9.27 -20.73 13.76
N ALA A 57 -9.32 -21.07 15.05
CA ALA A 57 -9.41 -22.46 15.49
C ALA A 57 -10.86 -22.94 15.32
N ILE A 58 -11.06 -24.09 14.68
CA ILE A 58 -12.37 -24.75 14.61
C ILE A 58 -12.38 -25.81 15.72
N ASP A 59 -13.19 -25.60 16.75
CA ASP A 59 -13.44 -26.62 17.76
C ASP A 59 -14.43 -27.64 17.20
N LEU A 60 -13.94 -28.85 16.96
CA LEU A 60 -14.79 -30.01 16.69
C LEU A 60 -15.24 -30.57 18.05
N SER A 61 -16.22 -29.92 18.67
CA SER A 61 -17.04 -30.55 19.70
C SER A 61 -17.72 -31.75 19.04
N SER A 62 -17.30 -32.96 19.41
CA SER A 62 -17.94 -34.21 19.02
C SER A 62 -19.36 -34.23 19.58
N ASP A 63 -20.32 -33.70 18.83
CA ASP A 63 -21.74 -33.93 19.07
C ASP A 63 -22.02 -35.41 18.84
N ASP A 64 -22.52 -36.08 19.88
CA ASP A 64 -22.96 -37.46 19.86
C ASP A 64 -23.95 -37.63 18.69
N ARG A 65 -23.53 -38.32 17.63
CA ARG A 65 -24.43 -38.78 16.57
C ARG A 65 -25.42 -39.76 17.19
N ARG A 66 -26.55 -39.26 17.67
CA ARG A 66 -27.72 -40.09 17.98
C ARG A 66 -28.28 -40.58 16.64
N ALA A 67 -27.96 -41.82 16.30
CA ALA A 67 -28.60 -42.53 15.22
C ALA A 67 -30.10 -42.62 15.52
N ILE A 68 -30.92 -42.07 14.61
CA ILE A 68 -32.37 -42.22 14.65
C ILE A 68 -32.66 -43.56 13.98
N HIS A 69 -33.08 -44.56 14.76
CA HIS A 69 -33.58 -45.81 14.21
C HIS A 69 -35.01 -45.59 13.70
N ALA A 70 -35.26 -46.08 12.48
CA ALA A 70 -36.58 -46.19 11.85
C ALA A 70 -37.25 -47.53 12.24
#